data_AF-A0A3D0TYN0-F1
#
_entry.id   AF-A0A3D0TYN0-F1
#
_cell.length_a   1.000
_cell.length_b   1.000
_cell.length_c   1.000
_cell.angle_alpha   90.00
_cell.angle_beta   90.00
_cell.angle_gamma   90.00
#
_symmetry.space_group_name_H-M   'P 1'
#
loop_
_entity.id
_entity.type
_entity.pdbx_description
1 polymer ?
#
loop_
_entity_poly.entity_id
_entity_poly.type
_entity_poly.pdbx_seq_one_letter_code
_entity_poly.pdbx_strand_id
1 'polypeptide(L)'
;MVLRTCPGLFVAAAQAETIEILYEQGEESGILAGDWGWLLLGFFAAFCVVIWLLRNHYTQRLAQQEELLERAQERLQDAQRIARIGSWTRNFETGESFWSREAKVVLGIDDPAKDLSHYESLVHPDDQDRVTEAIAAAYFQGGSYQCD
;
A
#
# COMPACT_ATOMS: atom_id res chain seq x y z
N MET A 1 -69.72 78.96 23.78
CA MET A 1 -69.52 79.16 25.23
C MET A 1 -68.05 78.93 25.52
N VAL A 2 -67.45 79.88 26.22
CA VAL A 2 -66.01 80.12 26.39
C VAL A 2 -65.34 78.98 27.19
N LEU A 3 -64.11 78.59 26.83
CA LEU A 3 -62.93 78.72 27.72
C LEU A 3 -61.61 78.34 26.99
N ARG A 4 -60.69 79.31 27.05
CA ARG A 4 -59.25 79.20 26.80
C ARG A 4 -58.61 78.20 27.77
N THR A 5 -57.58 77.48 27.32
CA THR A 5 -56.27 77.36 28.01
C THR A 5 -55.28 76.52 27.19
N CYS A 6 -54.21 77.14 26.70
CA CYS A 6 -52.88 76.52 26.61
C CYS A 6 -52.08 76.95 27.87
N PRO A 7 -50.86 76.45 28.15
CA PRO A 7 -50.20 75.17 27.83
C PRO A 7 -49.56 74.50 29.08
N GLY A 8 -49.07 73.27 28.93
CA GLY A 8 -48.05 72.69 29.81
C GLY A 8 -48.50 71.45 30.58
N LEU A 9 -47.95 70.27 30.22
CA LEU A 9 -46.92 69.57 31.01
C LEU A 9 -46.61 68.21 30.34
N PHE A 10 -45.49 68.18 29.63
CA PHE A 10 -44.46 67.13 29.56
C PHE A 10 -44.75 65.64 29.89
N VAL A 11 -44.26 64.79 28.96
CA VAL A 11 -43.86 63.35 29.05
C VAL A 11 -45.01 62.33 28.98
N ALA A 12 -45.08 61.34 28.08
CA ALA A 12 -44.06 60.62 27.34
C ALA A 12 -44.51 60.33 25.89
N ALA A 13 -43.76 60.83 24.90
CA ALA A 13 -43.78 60.24 23.58
C ALA A 13 -42.80 59.06 23.60
N ALA A 14 -43.33 57.84 23.77
CA ALA A 14 -42.59 56.65 23.36
C ALA A 14 -42.60 56.64 21.83
N GLN A 15 -41.64 57.33 21.22
CA GLN A 15 -41.33 57.15 19.81
C GLN A 15 -40.77 55.73 19.68
N ALA A 16 -41.62 54.84 19.17
CA ALA A 16 -41.15 53.62 18.53
C ALA A 16 -40.35 54.06 17.30
N GLU A 17 -39.06 54.31 17.48
CA GLU A 17 -38.14 54.34 16.36
C GLU A 17 -38.16 52.94 15.75
N THR A 18 -38.78 52.84 14.59
CA THR A 18 -38.57 51.73 13.67
C THR A 18 -37.06 51.68 13.44
N ILE A 19 -36.38 50.73 14.07
CA ILE A 19 -35.01 50.39 13.70
C ILE A 19 -35.13 49.84 12.29
N GLU A 20 -34.97 50.72 11.30
CA GLU A 20 -34.71 50.34 9.93
C GLU A 20 -33.31 49.73 9.97
N ILE A 21 -33.26 48.42 10.20
CA ILE A 21 -32.06 47.64 9.98
C ILE A 21 -31.78 47.82 8.49
N LEU A 22 -30.88 48.75 8.17
CA LEU A 22 -30.16 48.75 6.90
C LEU A 22 -29.53 47.37 6.84
N TYR A 23 -30.21 46.46 6.13
CA TYR A 23 -29.65 45.21 5.71
C TYR A 23 -28.53 45.60 4.75
N GLU A 24 -27.34 45.84 5.31
CA GLU A 24 -26.12 45.96 4.55
C GLU A 24 -26.02 44.64 3.80
N GLN A 25 -26.36 44.72 2.52
CA GLN A 25 -26.42 43.59 1.62
C GLN A 25 -24.97 43.10 1.49
N GLY A 26 -24.60 42.17 2.38
CA GLY A 26 -23.38 41.41 2.28
C GLY A 26 -23.46 40.70 0.94
N GLU A 27 -22.75 41.24 -0.03
CA GLU A 27 -22.48 40.58 -1.30
C GLU A 27 -21.73 39.30 -0.94
N GLU A 28 -22.49 38.22 -0.74
CA GLU A 28 -21.95 36.87 -0.57
C GLU A 28 -21.24 36.51 -1.86
N SER A 29 -20.00 36.97 -1.99
CA SER A 29 -19.03 36.52 -2.98
C SER A 29 -18.59 35.13 -2.57
N GLY A 30 -19.54 34.18 -2.63
CA GLY A 30 -19.24 32.78 -2.64
C GLY A 30 -18.23 32.55 -3.75
N ILE A 31 -17.19 31.76 -3.47
CA ILE A 31 -16.09 31.44 -4.40
C ILE A 31 -16.63 30.81 -5.73
N LEU A 32 -17.92 30.45 -5.75
CA LEU A 32 -18.69 29.86 -6.85
C LEU A 32 -19.58 30.85 -7.64
N ALA A 33 -19.73 32.11 -7.19
CA ALA A 33 -20.62 33.10 -7.80
C ALA A 33 -19.95 34.00 -8.86
N GLY A 34 -18.61 33.95 -8.99
CA GLY A 34 -17.85 34.71 -9.99
C GLY A 34 -17.17 33.85 -11.05
N ASP A 35 -16.68 34.50 -12.11
CA ASP A 35 -16.02 33.86 -13.28
C ASP A 35 -14.83 32.93 -12.92
N TRP A 36 -14.25 33.08 -11.73
CA TRP A 36 -13.18 32.22 -11.19
C TRP A 36 -13.61 30.77 -10.91
N GLY A 37 -14.92 30.50 -10.74
CA GLY A 37 -15.42 29.15 -10.49
C GLY A 37 -15.14 28.18 -11.64
N TRP A 38 -15.21 28.65 -12.89
CA TRP A 38 -14.90 27.86 -14.07
C TRP A 38 -13.42 27.52 -14.20
N LEU A 39 -12.53 28.43 -13.75
CA LEU A 39 -11.08 28.17 -13.71
C LEU A 39 -10.75 27.08 -12.69
N LEU A 40 -11.36 27.13 -11.50
CA LEU A 40 -11.16 26.12 -10.47
C LEU A 40 -11.73 24.76 -10.88
N LEU A 41 -12.91 24.72 -11.49
CA LEU A 41 -13.51 23.49 -12.02
C LEU A 41 -12.66 22.87 -13.13
N GLY A 42 -12.15 23.68 -14.06
CA GLY A 42 -11.26 23.21 -15.12
C GLY A 42 -9.96 22.64 -14.57
N PHE A 43 -9.34 23.31 -13.59
CA PHE A 43 -8.14 22.81 -12.92
C PHE A 43 -8.40 21.52 -12.16
N PHE A 44 -9.52 21.45 -11.42
CA PHE A 44 -9.92 20.24 -10.72
C PHE A 44 -10.18 19.08 -11.68
N ALA A 45 -10.89 19.33 -12.78
CA ALA A 45 -11.13 18.33 -13.82
C ALA A 45 -9.82 17.85 -14.48
N ALA A 46 -8.91 18.77 -14.82
CA ALA A 46 -7.59 18.43 -15.34
C ALA A 46 -6.78 17.60 -14.34
N PHE A 47 -6.81 17.98 -13.06
CA PHE A 47 -6.16 17.25 -11.98
C PHE A 47 -6.75 15.84 -11.82
N CYS A 48 -8.08 15.70 -11.88
CA CYS A 48 -8.75 14.40 -11.86
C CYS A 48 -8.34 13.53 -13.06
N VAL A 49 -8.25 14.10 -14.27
CA VAL A 49 -7.80 13.39 -15.47
C VAL A 49 -6.35 12.95 -15.31
N VAL A 50 -5.47 13.82 -14.80
CA VAL A 50 -4.07 13.48 -14.54
C VAL A 50 -3.96 12.35 -13.51
N ILE A 51 -4.69 12.44 -12.39
CA ILE A 51 -4.72 11.36 -11.38
C ILE A 51 -5.22 10.05 -11.99
N TRP A 52 -6.28 10.10 -12.79
CA TRP A 52 -6.83 8.93 -13.45
C TRP A 52 -5.84 8.31 -14.44
N LEU A 53 -5.16 9.13 -15.25
CA LEU A 53 -4.12 8.68 -16.18
C LEU A 53 -2.93 8.05 -15.45
N LEU A 54 -2.46 8.70 -14.39
CA LEU A 54 -1.38 8.18 -13.54
C LEU A 54 -1.79 6.84 -12.95
N ARG A 55 -2.94 6.76 -12.28
CA ARG A 55 -3.47 5.52 -11.69
C ARG A 55 -3.56 4.41 -12.72
N ASN A 56 -4.16 4.67 -13.87
CA ASN A 56 -4.29 3.69 -14.95
C ASN A 56 -2.92 3.21 -15.46
N HIS A 57 -1.97 4.12 -15.63
CA HIS A 57 -0.62 3.78 -16.07
C HIS A 57 0.13 2.92 -15.05
N TYR A 58 0.03 3.25 -13.76
CA TYR A 58 0.61 2.45 -12.69
C TYR A 58 -0.01 1.04 -12.67
N THR A 59 -1.33 0.93 -12.74
CA THR A 59 -1.99 -0.39 -12.73
C THR A 59 -1.56 -1.27 -13.91
N GLN A 60 -1.40 -0.69 -15.10
CA GLN A 60 -0.93 -1.43 -16.28
C GLN A 60 0.51 -1.92 -16.10
N ARG A 61 1.39 -1.08 -15.53
CA ARG A 61 2.77 -1.47 -15.27
C ARG A 61 2.90 -2.57 -14.21
N LEU A 62 2.11 -2.51 -13.14
CA LEU A 62 2.09 -3.58 -12.14
C LEU A 62 1.64 -4.89 -12.77
N ALA A 63 0.53 -4.89 -13.50
CA ALA A 63 0.02 -6.10 -14.15
C ALA A 63 1.03 -6.71 -15.14
N GLN A 64 1.75 -5.88 -15.90
CA GLN A 64 2.81 -6.36 -16.80
C GLN A 64 4.00 -6.95 -16.04
N GLN A 65 4.41 -6.36 -14.93
CA GLN A 65 5.50 -6.90 -14.12
C GLN A 65 5.10 -8.22 -13.45
N GLU A 66 3.88 -8.32 -12.95
CA GLU A 66 3.34 -9.57 -12.38
C GLU A 66 3.31 -10.68 -13.45
N GLU A 67 2.78 -10.42 -14.64
CA GLU A 67 2.75 -11.40 -15.73
C GLU A 67 4.15 -11.84 -16.17
N LEU A 68 5.12 -10.91 -16.21
CA LEU A 68 6.51 -11.23 -16.53
C LEU A 68 7.17 -12.08 -15.43
N LEU A 69 6.91 -11.76 -14.16
CA LEU A 69 7.41 -12.53 -13.02
C LEU A 69 6.81 -13.94 -13.01
N GLU A 70 5.51 -14.08 -13.19
CA GLU A 70 4.82 -15.37 -13.25
C GLU A 70 5.39 -16.23 -14.38
N ARG A 71 5.52 -15.67 -15.60
CA ARG A 71 6.11 -16.40 -16.74
C ARG A 71 7.57 -16.79 -16.50
N ALA A 72 8.35 -15.93 -15.84
CA ALA A 72 9.73 -16.25 -15.50
C ALA A 72 9.80 -17.38 -14.47
N GLN A 73 8.92 -17.36 -13.46
CA GLN A 73 8.81 -18.41 -12.44
C GLN A 73 8.38 -19.75 -13.06
N GLU A 74 7.40 -19.75 -13.96
CA GLU A 74 6.96 -20.95 -14.69
C GLU A 74 8.10 -21.54 -15.51
N ARG A 75 8.81 -20.71 -16.28
CA ARG A 75 9.96 -21.15 -17.08
C ARG A 75 11.09 -21.71 -16.22
N LEU A 76 11.39 -21.08 -15.08
CA LEU A 76 12.37 -21.57 -14.13
C LEU A 76 11.94 -22.94 -13.59
N GLN A 77 10.68 -23.08 -13.20
CA GLN A 77 10.14 -24.32 -12.67
C GLN A 77 10.19 -25.45 -13.71
N ASP A 78 9.86 -25.17 -14.96
CA ASP A 78 9.96 -26.15 -16.04
C ASP A 78 11.42 -26.52 -16.33
N ALA A 79 12.33 -25.55 -16.34
CA ALA A 79 13.76 -25.82 -16.51
C ALA A 79 14.32 -26.69 -15.37
N GLN A 80 13.94 -26.39 -14.12
CA GLN A 80 14.28 -27.20 -12.93
C GLN A 80 13.75 -28.63 -13.08
N ARG A 81 12.48 -28.79 -13.50
CA ARG A 81 11.86 -30.10 -13.73
C ARG A 81 12.54 -30.91 -14.84
N ILE A 82 12.85 -30.29 -15.97
CA ILE A 82 13.50 -30.96 -17.10
C ILE A 82 14.91 -31.39 -16.71
N ALA A 83 15.65 -30.52 -16.01
CA ALA A 83 17.00 -30.81 -15.55
C ALA A 83 17.03 -31.74 -14.31
N ARG A 84 15.89 -31.94 -13.63
CA ARG A 84 15.78 -32.60 -12.32
C ARG A 84 16.70 -31.97 -11.28
N ILE A 85 16.77 -30.63 -11.29
CA ILE A 85 17.57 -29.85 -10.35
C ILE A 85 16.62 -29.08 -9.45
N GLY A 86 16.73 -29.34 -8.14
CA GLY A 86 16.03 -28.60 -7.11
C GLY A 86 16.88 -27.50 -6.50
N SER A 87 16.28 -26.35 -6.21
CA SER A 87 16.88 -25.32 -5.34
C SER A 87 16.30 -25.39 -3.93
N TRP A 88 17.13 -25.10 -2.94
CA TRP A 88 16.74 -24.96 -1.55
C TRP A 88 17.49 -23.80 -0.90
N THR A 89 16.93 -23.25 0.17
CA THR A 89 17.55 -22.18 0.95
C THR A 89 17.19 -22.39 2.41
N ARG A 90 18.12 -22.10 3.31
CA ARG A 90 17.89 -22.17 4.74
C ARG A 90 18.26 -20.84 5.37
N ASN A 91 17.35 -20.28 6.15
CA ASN A 91 17.63 -19.18 7.04
C ASN A 91 18.10 -19.76 8.37
N PHE A 92 19.35 -19.50 8.74
CA PHE A 92 19.93 -20.02 9.98
C PHE A 92 19.50 -19.24 11.23
N GLU A 93 19.03 -18.00 11.09
CA GLU A 93 18.55 -17.19 12.22
C GLU A 93 17.12 -17.61 12.62
N THR A 94 16.23 -17.78 11.63
CA THR A 94 14.82 -18.14 11.88
C THR A 94 14.59 -19.65 11.91
N GLY A 95 15.52 -20.43 11.35
CA GLY A 95 15.37 -21.87 11.16
C GLY A 95 14.45 -22.25 9.99
N GLU A 96 13.89 -21.28 9.28
CA GLU A 96 13.01 -21.53 8.13
C GLU A 96 13.81 -22.07 6.95
N SER A 97 13.22 -23.02 6.22
CA SER A 97 13.80 -23.55 4.99
C SER A 97 12.80 -23.45 3.86
N PHE A 98 13.29 -23.04 2.70
CA PHE A 98 12.56 -23.02 1.45
C PHE A 98 13.08 -24.13 0.57
N TRP A 99 12.16 -24.93 0.01
CA TRP A 99 12.46 -25.98 -0.93
C TRP A 99 11.60 -25.77 -2.17
N SER A 100 12.24 -25.69 -3.33
CA SER A 100 11.53 -25.68 -4.60
C SER A 100 10.72 -26.97 -4.77
N ARG A 101 9.66 -26.91 -5.59
CA ARG A 101 8.83 -28.09 -5.89
C ARG A 101 9.66 -29.26 -6.40
N GLU A 102 10.62 -29.00 -7.29
CA GLU A 102 11.48 -30.05 -7.84
C GLU A 102 12.44 -30.62 -6.79
N ALA A 103 12.99 -29.80 -5.88
CA ALA A 103 13.81 -30.31 -4.78
C ALA A 103 13.08 -31.34 -3.91
N LYS A 104 11.80 -31.08 -3.62
CA LYS A 104 10.96 -32.02 -2.87
C LYS A 104 10.73 -33.32 -3.63
N VAL A 105 10.52 -33.25 -4.95
CA VAL A 105 10.35 -34.43 -5.81
C VAL A 105 11.64 -35.25 -5.88
N VAL A 106 12.79 -34.59 -6.09
CA VAL A 106 14.10 -35.26 -6.19
C VAL A 106 14.51 -35.92 -4.87
N LEU A 107 14.23 -35.26 -3.73
CA LEU A 107 14.57 -35.76 -2.39
C LEU A 107 13.48 -36.65 -1.78
N GLY A 108 12.34 -36.83 -2.45
CA GLY A 108 11.21 -37.63 -1.95
C GLY A 108 10.63 -37.11 -0.63
N ILE A 109 10.53 -35.78 -0.50
CA ILE A 109 10.00 -35.14 0.71
C ILE A 109 8.48 -35.04 0.61
N ASP A 110 7.78 -35.87 1.39
CA ASP A 110 6.31 -35.91 1.44
C ASP A 110 5.68 -35.00 2.50
N ASP A 111 6.43 -34.69 3.58
CA ASP A 111 5.96 -33.87 4.71
C ASP A 111 6.72 -32.53 4.80
N PRO A 112 6.08 -31.39 4.46
CA PRO A 112 6.66 -30.05 4.52
C PRO A 112 7.25 -29.69 5.89
N ALA A 113 6.70 -30.27 6.97
CA ALA A 113 7.13 -29.97 8.34
C ALA A 113 8.45 -30.67 8.70
N LYS A 114 8.93 -31.59 7.86
CA LYS A 114 10.13 -32.40 8.09
C LYS A 114 11.18 -32.26 6.98
N ASP A 115 11.06 -31.24 6.13
CA ASP A 115 11.93 -31.07 4.96
C ASP A 115 13.43 -31.18 5.34
N LEU A 116 13.86 -30.52 6.43
CA LEU A 116 15.26 -30.52 6.86
C LEU A 116 15.73 -31.83 7.51
N SER A 117 14.94 -32.40 8.43
CA SER A 117 15.32 -33.64 9.12
C SER A 117 15.26 -34.85 8.19
N HIS A 118 14.36 -34.84 7.21
CA HIS A 118 14.32 -35.82 6.13
C HIS A 118 15.58 -35.72 5.28
N TYR A 119 15.99 -34.52 4.86
CA TYR A 119 17.25 -34.32 4.14
C TYR A 119 18.47 -34.85 4.92
N GLU A 120 18.60 -34.52 6.21
CA GLU A 120 19.70 -35.02 7.05
C GLU A 120 19.73 -36.55 7.13
N SER A 121 18.56 -37.20 7.10
CA SER A 121 18.46 -38.68 7.09
C SER A 121 18.89 -39.32 5.77
N LEU A 122 18.87 -38.56 4.67
CA LEU A 122 19.33 -39.02 3.35
C LEU A 122 20.85 -38.89 3.19
N VAL A 123 21.53 -38.14 4.07
CA VAL A 123 22.99 -38.01 4.04
C VAL A 123 23.63 -39.33 4.48
N HIS A 124 24.55 -39.84 3.67
CA HIS A 124 25.28 -41.08 3.98
C HIS A 124 26.05 -40.92 5.30
N PRO A 125 26.07 -41.93 6.20
CA PRO A 125 26.74 -41.84 7.51
C PRO A 125 28.19 -41.35 7.44
N ASP A 126 28.93 -41.80 6.42
CA ASP A 126 30.34 -41.42 6.21
C ASP A 126 30.53 -39.93 5.84
N ASP A 127 29.47 -39.25 5.38
CA ASP A 127 29.50 -37.85 4.95
C ASP A 127 28.86 -36.89 5.99
N GLN A 128 28.26 -37.40 7.07
CA GLN A 128 27.58 -36.57 8.07
C GLN A 128 28.51 -35.56 8.74
N ASP A 129 29.71 -35.99 9.11
CA ASP A 129 30.71 -35.12 9.75
C ASP A 129 31.15 -34.00 8.79
N ARG A 130 31.40 -34.33 7.52
CA ARG A 130 31.76 -33.37 6.47
C ARG A 130 30.65 -32.33 6.26
N VAL A 131 29.40 -32.77 6.17
CA VAL A 131 28.24 -31.89 5.98
C VAL A 131 28.06 -30.97 7.20
N THR A 132 28.19 -31.50 8.40
CA THR A 132 28.06 -30.73 9.64
C THR A 132 29.14 -29.65 9.74
N GLU A 133 30.38 -29.99 9.43
CA GLU A 133 31.50 -29.04 9.42
C GLU A 133 31.30 -27.94 8.37
N ALA A 134 30.86 -28.30 7.15
CA ALA A 134 30.56 -27.35 6.09
C ALA A 134 29.44 -26.38 6.49
N ILE A 135 28.38 -26.87 7.13
CA ILE A 135 27.29 -26.03 7.63
C ILE A 135 27.78 -25.09 8.74
N ALA A 136 28.57 -25.59 9.69
CA ALA A 136 29.14 -24.78 10.76
C ALA A 136 30.05 -23.67 10.19
N ALA A 137 30.89 -23.98 9.21
CA ALA A 137 31.73 -23.00 8.53
C ALA A 137 30.90 -21.91 7.84
N ALA A 138 29.85 -22.29 7.12
CA ALA A 138 28.95 -21.34 6.46
C ALA A 138 28.24 -20.41 7.46
N TYR A 139 27.87 -20.93 8.64
CA TYR A 139 27.25 -20.15 9.71
C TYR A 139 28.19 -19.09 10.30
N PHE A 140 29.44 -19.46 10.59
CA PHE A 140 30.39 -18.54 11.22
C PHE A 140 31.05 -17.54 10.26
N GLN A 141 31.26 -17.93 9.00
CA GLN A 141 31.99 -17.10 8.03
C GLN A 141 31.08 -16.27 7.13
N GLY A 142 29.76 -16.57 7.07
CA GLY A 142 28.82 -15.88 6.20
C GLY A 142 29.17 -16.08 4.73
N GLY A 143 28.97 -17.30 4.21
CA GLY A 143 29.31 -17.64 2.83
C GLY A 143 28.55 -18.85 2.29
N SER A 144 28.64 -19.05 0.97
CA SER A 144 28.13 -20.26 0.29
C SER A 144 29.11 -21.40 0.46
N TYR A 145 28.66 -22.57 0.92
CA TYR A 145 29.46 -23.80 0.88
C TYR A 145 29.06 -24.65 -0.34
N GLN A 146 30.04 -25.22 -1.02
CA GLN A 146 29.85 -26.10 -2.17
C GLN A 146 30.49 -27.45 -1.80
N CYS A 147 29.67 -28.50 -1.71
CA CYS A 147 30.17 -29.85 -1.49
C CYS A 147 30.32 -30.51 -2.86
N ASP A 148 31.56 -30.64 -3.32
CA ASP A 148 31.91 -31.50 -4.46
C ASP A 148 31.90 -32.98 -4.06
#